data_AF-A0A6M8YKG7-F1
#
_entry.id   AF-A0A6M8YKG7-F1
#
_cell.length_a   1.000
_cell.length_b   1.000
_cell.length_c   1.000
_cell.angle_alpha   90.00
_cell.angle_beta   90.00
_cell.angle_gamma   90.00
#
_symmetry.space_group_name_H-M   'P 1'
#
loop_
_entity.id
_entity.type
_entity.pdbx_description
1 polymer ?
#
loop_
_entity_poly.entity_id
_entity_poly.type
_entity_poly.pdbx_seq_one_letter_code
_entity_poly.pdbx_strand_id
1 'polypeptide(L)' 'MFLLYEYDIFWAFLIMSSAIPVLAFLISGVLSPIRKGPEKLSSYESGIEPIGDAWLQFRIRYSIFPPFFL' A
#
# COMPACT_ATOMS: atom_id res chain seq x y z
N MET A 1 5.15 -10.00 -37.75
CA MET A 1 5.50 -11.07 -36.80
C MET A 1 5.53 -10.42 -35.43
N PHE A 2 4.64 -10.79 -34.51
CA PHE A 2 4.50 -10.11 -33.22
C PHE A 2 5.73 -10.34 -32.35
N LEU A 3 6.31 -9.25 -31.86
CA LEU A 3 7.50 -9.17 -30.98
C LEU A 3 7.26 -9.69 -29.54
N LEU A 4 6.13 -10.34 -29.28
CA LEU A 4 5.69 -10.72 -27.94
C LEU A 4 6.53 -11.87 -27.34
N TYR A 5 7.03 -12.76 -28.19
CA TYR A 5 7.79 -13.95 -27.78
C TYR A 5 9.10 -13.60 -27.04
N GLU A 6 9.68 -12.42 -27.32
CA GLU A 6 10.90 -11.96 -26.65
C GLU A 6 10.64 -11.45 -25.22
N TYR A 7 9.38 -11.12 -24.88
CA TYR A 7 8.97 -10.58 -23.58
C TYR A 7 8.17 -11.56 -22.73
N ASP A 8 7.99 -12.81 -23.18
CA ASP A 8 7.23 -13.82 -22.44
C ASP A 8 7.79 -14.02 -21.01
N ILE A 9 9.11 -13.99 -20.86
CA ILE A 9 9.79 -14.09 -19.57
C ILE A 9 9.48 -12.87 -18.68
N PHE A 10 9.44 -11.67 -19.27
CA PHE A 10 9.11 -10.44 -18.55
C PHE A 10 7.67 -10.49 -18.01
N TRP A 11 6.71 -10.93 -18.83
CA TRP A 11 5.32 -11.08 -18.41
C TRP A 11 5.16 -12.16 -17.34
N ALA A 12 5.81 -13.31 -17.51
CA ALA A 12 5.83 -14.35 -16.49
C ALA A 12 6.40 -13.83 -15.17
N PHE A 13 7.50 -13.09 -15.21
CA PHE A 13 8.11 -12.48 -14.03
C PHE A 13 7.18 -11.46 -13.35
N LEU A 14 6.50 -10.60 -14.11
CA LEU A 14 5.57 -9.59 -13.58
C LEU A 14 4.38 -10.27 -12.87
N ILE A 15 3.82 -11.32 -13.48
CA ILE A 15 2.75 -12.12 -12.86
C ILE A 15 3.25 -12.79 -11.58
N MET A 16 4.42 -13.42 -11.60
CA MET A 16 4.94 -14.15 -10.44
C MET A 16 5.29 -13.20 -9.28
N SER A 17 5.97 -12.09 -9.58
CA SER A 17 6.36 -11.08 -8.60
C SER A 17 5.17 -10.34 -7.98
N SER A 18 4.08 -10.14 -8.72
CA SER A 18 2.83 -9.58 -8.19
C SER A 18 1.97 -10.62 -7.45
N ALA A 19 1.99 -11.88 -7.87
CA ALA A 19 1.23 -12.95 -7.22
C ALA A 19 1.76 -13.28 -5.82
N ILE A 20 3.09 -13.28 -5.62
CA ILE A 20 3.72 -13.58 -4.33
C ILE A 20 3.17 -12.70 -3.18
N PRO A 21 3.20 -11.35 -3.22
CA PRO A 21 2.69 -10.53 -2.13
C PRO A 21 1.19 -10.71 -1.92
N VAL A 22 0.41 -10.90 -2.99
CA VAL A 22 -1.03 -11.18 -2.89
C VAL A 22 -1.27 -12.47 -2.10
N LEU A 23 -0.57 -13.55 -2.44
CA LEU A 23 -0.65 -14.82 -1.72
C LEU A 23 -0.20 -14.68 -0.27
N ALA A 24 0.86 -13.92 0.00
CA ALA A 24 1.34 -13.67 1.37
C ALA A 24 0.26 -12.97 2.22
N PHE A 25 -0.41 -11.94 1.68
CA PHE A 25 -1.51 -11.28 2.37
C PHE A 25 -2.73 -12.18 2.56
N LEU A 26 -3.07 -13.02 1.56
CA LEU A 26 -4.18 -13.97 1.67
C LEU A 26 -3.92 -15.02 2.77
N ILE A 27 -2.73 -15.61 2.81
CA ILE A 27 -2.35 -16.58 3.84
C ILE A 27 -2.38 -15.91 5.22
N SER A 28 -1.79 -14.72 5.35
CA SER A 28 -1.81 -13.95 6.60
C SER A 28 -3.24 -13.63 7.05
N GLY A 29 -4.12 -13.24 6.14
CA GLY A 29 -5.53 -12.95 6.44
C GLY A 29 -6.33 -14.16 6.91
N VAL A 30 -6.00 -15.37 6.42
CA VAL A 30 -6.68 -16.62 6.81
C VAL A 30 -6.13 -17.20 8.11
N LEU A 31 -4.80 -17.17 8.32
CA LEU A 31 -4.16 -17.78 9.50
C LEU A 31 -4.17 -16.86 10.73
N SER A 32 -4.26 -15.53 10.54
CA SER A 32 -4.15 -14.59 11.65
C SER A 32 -5.42 -14.58 12.52
N PRO A 33 -5.30 -14.55 13.86
CA PRO A 33 -6.45 -14.42 14.74
C PRO A 33 -7.14 -13.06 14.56
N ILE A 34 -8.40 -13.09 14.12
CA ILE A 34 -9.20 -11.88 13.91
C ILE A 34 -9.88 -11.49 15.22
N ARG A 35 -9.25 -10.60 16.00
CA ARG A 35 -9.89 -9.90 17.13
C ARG A 35 -10.30 -8.49 16.69
N LYS A 36 -11.61 -8.26 16.51
CA LYS A 36 -12.19 -6.95 16.17
C LYS A 36 -12.65 -6.25 17.46
N GLY A 37 -11.75 -5.47 18.06
CA GLY A 37 -12.10 -4.56 19.16
C GLY A 37 -12.27 -3.13 18.64
N PRO A 38 -13.16 -2.32 19.22
CA PRO A 38 -13.35 -0.92 18.80
C PRO A 38 -12.05 -0.10 18.91
N GLU A 39 -11.25 -0.34 19.95
CA GLU A 39 -9.93 0.29 20.16
C GLU A 39 -8.90 -0.07 19.08
N LYS A 40 -9.00 -1.26 18.46
CA LYS A 40 -8.10 -1.64 17.35
C LYS A 40 -8.46 -0.93 16.05
N LEU A 41 -9.71 -0.48 15.92
CA LEU A 41 -10.23 0.19 14.73
C LEU A 41 -10.16 1.72 14.83
N SER A 42 -9.91 2.27 16.02
CA SER A 42 -9.63 3.69 16.20
C SER A 42 -8.22 4.05 15.74
N SER A 43 -8.06 5.28 15.22
CA SER A 43 -6.75 5.85 14.92
C SER A 43 -5.85 5.86 16.17
N TYR A 44 -4.57 5.57 15.97
CA TYR A 44 -3.60 5.60 17.06
C TYR A 44 -3.28 7.04 17.46
N GLU A 45 -3.70 7.42 18.66
CA GLU A 45 -3.48 8.75 19.26
C GLU A 45 -2.82 8.61 20.64
N SER A 46 -1.88 7.66 20.81
CA SER A 46 -1.18 7.42 22.10
C SER A 46 -2.10 7.12 23.30
N GLY A 47 -3.33 6.65 23.05
CA GLY A 47 -4.31 6.32 24.09
C GLY A 47 -5.15 7.50 24.59
N ILE A 48 -5.05 8.67 23.97
CA ILE A 48 -5.95 9.80 24.22
C ILE A 48 -7.00 9.90 23.11
N GLU A 49 -8.15 10.49 23.43
CA GLU A 49 -9.14 10.80 22.39
C GLU A 49 -8.59 11.90 21.46
N PRO A 50 -8.77 11.77 20.14
CA PRO A 50 -8.34 12.81 19.20
C PRO A 50 -9.08 14.10 19.51
N ILE A 51 -8.32 15.19 19.71
CA ILE A 51 -8.87 16.52 19.98
C ILE A 51 -8.58 17.41 18.77
N GLY A 52 -9.64 17.96 18.19
CA GLY A 52 -9.57 18.84 17.02
C GLY A 52 -9.57 18.09 15.69
N ASP A 53 -9.50 18.85 14.61
CA ASP A 53 -9.48 18.32 13.25
C ASP A 53 -8.03 18.14 12.76
N ALA A 54 -7.76 17.06 12.03
CA ALA A 54 -6.47 16.79 11.39
C ALA A 54 -6.24 17.65 10.13
N TRP A 55 -6.41 18.97 10.22
CA TRP A 55 -6.11 19.89 9.11
C TRP A 55 -4.60 20.10 9.00
N LEU A 56 -3.99 19.38 8.06
CA LEU A 56 -2.60 19.63 7.66
C LEU A 56 -2.56 20.68 6.54
N GLN A 57 -1.78 21.74 6.74
CA GLN A 57 -1.44 22.67 5.66
C GLN A 57 -0.44 21.99 4.71
N PHE A 58 -0.90 21.62 3.51
CA PHE A 58 -0.01 21.11 2.46
C PHE A 58 1.00 22.18 2.05
N ARG A 59 2.29 21.90 2.26
CA ARG A 59 3.37 22.81 1.89
C ARG A 59 3.65 22.73 0.39
N ILE A 60 3.84 23.90 -0.24
CA ILE A 60 4.19 24.03 -1.68
C ILE A 60 5.43 23.21 -2.08
N ARG A 61 6.34 22.94 -1.13
CA ARG A 61 7.56 22.15 -1.35
C ARG A 61 7.29 20.76 -1.94
N TYR A 62 6.17 20.13 -1.59
CA TYR A 62 5.81 18.80 -2.13
C TYR A 62 5.33 18.85 -3.58
N SER A 63 4.87 20.02 -4.06
CA SER A 63 4.38 20.20 -5.42
C SER A 63 5.49 20.55 -6.42
N ILE A 64 6.62 21.06 -5.93
CA ILE A 64 7.76 21.46 -6.77
C ILE A 64 8.63 20.23 -7.11
N PHE A 65 8.69 19.21 -6.25
CA PHE A 65 9.56 18.05 -6.49
C PHE A 65 9.17 17.21 -7.73
N PRO A 66 7.88 16.87 -7.99
CA PRO A 66 7.52 16.01 -9.12
C PRO A 66 7.88 16.59 -10.50
N PRO A 67 7.62 17.88 -10.81
CA PRO A 67 8.05 18.47 -12.09
C PRO A 67 9.57 18.59 -12.28
N PHE A 68 10.35 18.62 -11.20
CA PHE A 68 11.81 18.72 -11.26
C PHE A 68 12.50 17.35 -11.38
N PHE A 69 11.80 16.27 -11.02
CA PHE A 69 12.30 14.90 -11.10
C PHE A 69 12.00 14.23 -12.46
N LEU A 70 10.91 14.65 -13.12
CA LEU A 70 10.48 14.15 -14.44
C LEU A 70 11.44 14.53 -15.58
#